data_AF-A0A925E5L7-F1
#
_entry.id   AF-A0A925E5L7-F1
#
_cell.length_a   1.000
_cell.length_b   1.000
_cell.length_c   1.000
_cell.angle_alpha   90.00
_cell.angle_beta   90.00
_cell.angle_gamma   90.00
#
_symmetry.space_group_name_H-M   'P 1'
#
loop_
_entity.id
_entity.type
_entity.pdbx_description
1 polymer ?
#
loop_
_entity_poly.entity_id
_entity_poly.type
_entity_poly.pdbx_seq_one_letter_code
_entity_poly.pdbx_strand_id
1 'polypeptide(L)'
;MLSRRLQDQQKKESDDKSAQSSAFANFEDDEELDSLLNAPAAPSKPAAPVAAPKPAGPIGRVVVEPTGVFDKGMTLDTGYEVPPKRRTTPQVKKLRKQLRPKLLAFPDEADQWKRGDAEKERLILDRLKTVLEKMQVKLSNAELHELQECMLNDLLGFGAIEPLIQDRTCSEIMVNGGEIIFAEQKGKLHETEIAFDDEEAVIWTAQRIVRPLQRELSRKYPMVDARLPDGSRVHIVSQPSALLGTTITIRKFPEKRLTVADLVKFGSFPNDVAQFLEACVVSRLNIVVSGGTGSGKTTLLNVLISYIHEDERIITVEDSEDLQLAQRHVVRLETAPPITGTSTEGLLSIRDLVKGT
;
A
#
# COMPACT_ATOMS: atom_id res chain seq x y z
N MET A 1 -45.69 -6.82 -26.06
CA MET A 1 -45.58 -6.37 -24.65
C MET A 1 -44.27 -5.64 -24.32
N LEU A 2 -43.19 -5.70 -25.13
CA LEU A 2 -41.99 -4.89 -24.90
C LEU A 2 -42.11 -3.41 -25.36
N SER A 3 -42.90 -3.10 -26.39
CA SER A 3 -42.98 -1.72 -26.93
C SER A 3 -43.74 -0.72 -26.04
N ARG A 4 -44.62 -1.18 -25.13
CA ARG A 4 -45.30 -0.29 -24.17
C ARG A 4 -44.39 0.14 -23.02
N ARG A 5 -43.48 -0.73 -22.56
CA ARG A 5 -42.52 -0.41 -21.48
C ARG A 5 -41.44 0.60 -21.90
N LEU A 6 -41.07 0.62 -23.18
CA LEU A 6 -40.12 1.61 -23.73
C LEU A 6 -40.74 3.00 -23.89
N GLN A 7 -42.05 3.09 -24.17
CA GLN A 7 -42.77 4.37 -24.26
C GLN A 7 -43.03 4.99 -22.88
N ASP A 8 -43.25 4.18 -21.84
CA ASP A 8 -43.43 4.66 -20.46
C ASP A 8 -42.09 5.14 -19.84
N GLN A 9 -40.95 4.59 -20.25
CA GLN A 9 -39.62 5.04 -19.82
C GLN A 9 -39.22 6.39 -20.46
N GLN A 10 -39.50 6.58 -21.75
CA GLN A 10 -39.19 7.83 -22.45
C GLN A 10 -40.06 9.00 -21.99
N LYS A 11 -41.29 8.74 -21.54
CA LYS A 11 -42.19 9.78 -20.99
C LYS A 11 -41.79 10.23 -19.57
N LYS A 12 -41.21 9.33 -18.78
CA LYS A 12 -40.66 9.67 -17.44
C LYS A 12 -39.40 10.54 -17.53
N GLU A 13 -38.55 10.31 -18.53
CA GLU A 13 -37.35 11.13 -18.75
C GLU A 13 -37.64 12.51 -19.35
N SER A 14 -38.77 12.71 -20.04
CA SER A 14 -39.20 14.03 -20.55
C SER A 14 -39.82 14.89 -19.47
N ASP A 15 -40.57 14.30 -18.53
CA ASP A 15 -41.22 15.03 -17.45
C ASP A 15 -40.19 15.54 -16.41
N ASP A 16 -39.15 14.75 -16.12
CA ASP A 16 -38.07 15.15 -15.19
C ASP A 16 -37.18 16.28 -15.74
N LYS A 17 -36.98 16.32 -17.07
CA LYS A 17 -36.28 17.43 -17.74
C LYS A 17 -37.09 18.71 -17.82
N SER A 18 -38.43 18.62 -17.78
CA SER A 18 -39.31 19.80 -17.71
C SER A 18 -39.35 20.42 -16.29
N ALA A 19 -39.16 19.61 -15.25
CA ALA A 19 -39.18 20.04 -13.86
C ALA A 19 -37.88 20.76 -13.40
N GLN A 20 -36.75 20.53 -14.08
CA GLN A 20 -35.45 21.15 -13.74
C GLN A 20 -35.17 22.46 -14.50
N SER A 21 -36.07 22.92 -15.38
CA SER A 21 -35.86 24.10 -16.24
C SER A 21 -36.66 25.34 -15.84
N SER A 22 -37.42 25.33 -14.74
CA SER A 22 -38.29 26.45 -14.36
C SER A 22 -38.12 26.86 -12.90
N ALA A 23 -36.92 27.27 -12.51
CA ALA A 23 -36.71 27.91 -11.20
C ALA A 23 -35.55 28.92 -11.21
N PHE A 24 -35.61 29.89 -12.11
CA PHE A 24 -34.92 31.16 -11.97
C PHE A 24 -35.76 32.26 -12.66
N ALA A 25 -36.50 33.04 -11.87
CA ALA A 25 -36.68 34.50 -12.02
C ALA A 25 -37.78 35.08 -11.10
N ASN A 26 -37.34 36.02 -10.27
CA ASN A 26 -37.97 37.27 -9.81
C ASN A 26 -38.86 37.36 -8.55
N PHE A 27 -38.32 38.17 -7.59
CA PHE A 27 -38.88 39.31 -6.81
C PHE A 27 -40.33 39.20 -6.28
N GLU A 28 -40.73 39.57 -5.05
CA GLU A 28 -40.37 40.70 -4.17
C GLU A 28 -41.09 40.49 -2.80
N ASP A 29 -40.45 40.95 -1.73
CA ASP A 29 -40.94 41.46 -0.43
C ASP A 29 -41.85 40.66 0.56
N ASP A 30 -41.38 40.81 1.81
CA ASP A 30 -42.06 40.96 3.10
C ASP A 30 -42.47 39.75 3.98
N GLU A 31 -41.91 39.85 5.20
CA GLU A 31 -42.40 39.40 6.50
C GLU A 31 -42.67 37.91 6.72
N GLU A 32 -41.67 37.20 7.26
CA GLU A 32 -41.79 36.33 8.46
C GLU A 32 -40.57 35.39 8.51
N LEU A 33 -39.48 35.78 9.19
CA LEU A 33 -38.45 34.81 9.64
C LEU A 33 -37.59 35.34 10.81
N ASP A 34 -38.17 36.19 11.66
CA ASP A 34 -37.48 36.77 12.84
C ASP A 34 -37.87 36.10 14.18
N SER A 35 -38.44 34.90 14.17
CA SER A 35 -39.00 34.26 15.38
C SER A 35 -38.28 32.99 15.88
N LEU A 36 -37.10 32.63 15.36
CA LEU A 36 -36.37 31.42 15.83
C LEU A 36 -35.02 31.68 16.51
N LEU A 37 -34.70 32.93 16.82
CA LEU A 37 -33.51 33.30 17.60
C LEU A 37 -33.91 34.16 18.78
N ASN A 38 -34.47 33.58 19.85
CA ASN A 38 -34.27 34.08 21.22
C ASN A 38 -34.90 33.18 22.29
N ALA A 39 -34.06 32.53 23.09
CA ALA A 39 -34.37 32.13 24.47
C ALA A 39 -33.18 32.54 25.37
N PRO A 40 -33.40 33.17 26.53
CA PRO A 40 -32.32 33.74 27.33
C PRO A 40 -31.69 32.72 28.28
N ALA A 41 -30.36 32.74 28.42
CA ALA A 41 -29.63 32.04 29.47
C ALA A 41 -29.26 33.00 30.62
N ALA A 42 -29.41 32.52 31.86
CA ALA A 42 -29.15 33.23 33.12
C ALA A 42 -27.65 33.50 33.39
N PRO A 43 -27.28 34.44 34.28
CA PRO A 43 -25.91 34.93 34.37
C PRO A 43 -25.05 34.11 35.36
N SER A 44 -23.84 33.73 34.94
CA SER A 44 -22.77 33.32 35.85
C SER A 44 -21.53 34.21 35.66
N LYS A 45 -21.02 34.75 36.78
CA LYS A 45 -19.87 35.67 36.87
C LYS A 45 -18.59 35.12 36.21
N PRO A 46 -17.72 35.99 35.67
CA PRO A 46 -16.45 35.56 35.07
C PRO A 46 -15.39 35.27 36.14
N ALA A 47 -14.73 34.11 36.02
CA ALA A 47 -13.46 33.83 36.69
C ALA A 47 -12.31 34.39 35.84
N ALA A 48 -11.29 34.93 36.51
CA ALA A 48 -10.11 35.51 35.88
C ALA A 48 -9.34 34.47 35.03
N PRO A 49 -8.71 34.88 33.91
CA PRO A 49 -8.03 33.96 33.01
C PRO A 49 -6.75 33.43 33.66
N VAL A 50 -6.64 32.11 33.77
CA VAL A 50 -5.37 31.42 33.99
C VAL A 50 -4.54 31.57 32.71
N ALA A 51 -3.34 32.12 32.84
CA ALA A 51 -2.42 32.31 31.73
C ALA A 51 -2.13 30.97 31.04
N ALA A 52 -2.47 30.88 29.76
CA ALA A 52 -2.08 29.75 28.92
C ALA A 52 -0.53 29.67 28.87
N PRO A 53 0.06 28.47 28.93
CA PRO A 53 1.49 28.33 28.65
C PRO A 53 1.77 28.86 27.25
N LYS A 54 2.77 29.72 27.12
CA LYS A 54 3.21 30.27 25.83
C LYS A 54 3.41 29.12 24.84
N PRO A 55 2.95 29.24 23.58
CA PRO A 55 3.30 28.25 22.56
C PRO A 55 4.82 28.16 22.51
N ALA A 56 5.34 26.94 22.55
CA ALA A 56 6.75 26.69 22.29
C ALA A 56 7.10 27.43 20.99
N GLY A 57 8.21 28.18 21.01
CA GLY A 57 8.69 28.90 19.83
C GLY A 57 8.75 27.95 18.62
N PRO A 58 8.73 28.48 17.38
CA PRO A 58 8.75 27.65 16.19
C PRO A 58 9.86 26.61 16.35
N ILE A 59 9.47 25.32 16.39
CA ILE A 59 10.43 24.22 16.34
C ILE A 59 11.24 24.53 15.10
N GLY A 60 12.52 24.85 15.29
CA GLY A 60 13.41 25.21 14.20
C GLY A 60 13.18 24.17 13.12
N ARG A 61 12.81 24.63 11.92
CA ARG A 61 12.57 23.74 10.79
C ARG A 61 13.89 23.02 10.58
N VAL A 62 14.00 21.80 11.12
CA VAL A 62 15.12 20.93 10.83
C VAL A 62 14.93 20.65 9.37
N VAL A 63 15.67 21.40 8.54
CA VAL A 63 15.90 21.02 7.16
C VAL A 63 16.70 19.74 7.30
N VAL A 64 15.99 18.61 7.34
CA VAL A 64 16.62 17.32 7.09
C VAL A 64 17.08 17.46 5.65
N GLU A 65 18.35 17.80 5.47
CA GLU A 65 18.95 17.76 4.14
C GLU A 65 18.62 16.38 3.56
N PRO A 66 18.24 16.30 2.28
CA PRO A 66 18.04 15.01 1.64
C PRO A 66 19.29 14.21 1.92
N THR A 67 19.10 13.15 2.70
CA THR A 67 20.14 12.25 3.16
C THR A 67 21.13 12.04 2.03
N GLY A 68 22.36 12.51 2.24
CA GLY A 68 23.38 12.59 1.20
C GLY A 68 23.61 11.24 0.54
N VAL A 69 24.29 11.26 -0.60
CA VAL A 69 24.62 10.03 -1.33
C VAL A 69 25.54 9.16 -0.47
N PHE A 70 25.01 8.08 0.12
CA PHE A 70 25.74 7.20 1.05
C PHE A 70 26.50 6.07 0.34
N ASP A 71 27.21 6.39 -0.74
CA ASP A 71 27.86 5.36 -1.56
C ASP A 71 28.97 4.62 -0.81
N LYS A 72 29.60 5.26 0.17
CA LYS A 72 30.55 4.63 1.09
C LYS A 72 29.87 4.44 2.43
N GLY A 73 29.90 3.22 2.96
CA GLY A 73 29.37 2.92 4.28
C GLY A 73 30.00 3.85 5.34
N MET A 74 29.20 4.31 6.28
CA MET A 74 29.62 5.30 7.26
C MET A 74 28.86 5.15 8.57
N THR A 75 29.47 5.61 9.66
CA THR A 75 28.80 5.68 10.96
C THR A 75 28.25 7.08 11.15
N LEU A 76 26.95 7.19 11.42
CA LEU A 76 26.30 8.46 11.75
C LEU A 76 26.71 8.92 13.15
N ASP A 77 26.52 10.21 13.44
CA ASP A 77 26.76 10.77 14.79
C ASP A 77 25.91 10.08 15.88
N THR A 78 24.81 9.45 15.48
CA THR A 78 23.95 8.62 16.36
C THR A 78 24.58 7.26 16.74
N GLY A 79 25.74 6.92 16.17
CA GLY A 79 26.35 5.60 16.27
C GLY A 79 25.73 4.55 15.32
N TYR A 80 24.76 4.93 14.50
CA TYR A 80 24.14 4.03 13.53
C TYR A 80 25.06 3.78 12.33
N GLU A 81 25.25 2.52 11.96
CA GLU A 81 26.08 2.12 10.82
C GLU A 81 25.24 2.04 9.54
N VAL A 82 25.55 2.91 8.58
CA VAL A 82 24.95 2.92 7.25
C VAL A 82 25.76 1.98 6.34
N PRO A 83 25.14 0.97 5.72
CA PRO A 83 25.83 0.06 4.83
C PRO A 83 26.24 0.77 3.52
N PRO A 84 27.34 0.36 2.88
CA PRO A 84 27.73 0.89 1.57
C PRO A 84 26.66 0.57 0.51
N LYS A 85 26.29 1.55 -0.30
CA LYS A 85 25.27 1.35 -1.33
C LYS A 85 25.83 0.69 -2.59
N ARG A 86 25.17 -0.37 -3.03
CA ARG A 86 25.48 -1.08 -4.28
C ARG A 86 24.82 -0.35 -5.45
N ARG A 87 25.62 0.42 -6.20
CA ARG A 87 25.20 1.17 -7.38
C ARG A 87 25.60 0.48 -8.68
N THR A 88 24.80 0.71 -9.72
CA THR A 88 25.19 0.40 -11.10
C THR A 88 26.28 1.36 -11.58
N THR A 89 27.05 0.96 -12.60
CA THR A 89 28.06 1.87 -13.17
C THR A 89 27.40 3.13 -13.75
N PRO A 90 28.09 4.29 -13.80
CA PRO A 90 27.53 5.52 -14.36
C PRO A 90 27.02 5.36 -15.79
N GLN A 91 27.70 4.52 -16.59
CA GLN A 91 27.29 4.20 -17.95
C GLN A 91 25.99 3.38 -17.97
N VAL A 92 25.88 2.34 -17.13
CA VAL A 92 24.66 1.53 -17.00
C VAL A 92 23.49 2.39 -16.50
N LYS A 93 23.67 3.19 -15.45
CA LYS A 93 22.65 4.13 -14.95
C LYS A 93 22.13 5.07 -16.05
N LYS A 94 23.03 5.67 -16.82
CA LYS A 94 22.66 6.56 -17.94
C LYS A 94 21.87 5.81 -19.01
N LEU A 95 22.28 4.60 -19.37
CA LEU A 95 21.59 3.78 -20.37
C LEU A 95 20.22 3.33 -19.88
N ARG A 96 20.08 2.88 -18.63
CA ARG A 96 18.79 2.52 -18.02
C ARG A 96 17.78 3.65 -18.16
N LYS A 97 18.16 4.86 -17.74
CA LYS A 97 17.29 6.05 -17.84
C LYS A 97 16.85 6.35 -19.27
N GLN A 98 17.76 6.20 -20.25
CA GLN A 98 17.44 6.43 -21.67
C GLN A 98 16.61 5.31 -22.31
N LEU A 99 16.76 4.07 -21.85
CA LEU A 99 16.18 2.88 -22.47
C LEU A 99 14.83 2.48 -21.87
N ARG A 100 14.58 2.70 -20.57
CA ARG A 100 13.29 2.43 -19.91
C ARG A 100 12.07 2.86 -20.74
N PRO A 101 11.97 4.12 -21.21
CA PRO A 101 10.82 4.54 -22.01
C PRO A 101 10.85 4.06 -23.46
N LYS A 102 11.97 3.54 -23.97
CA LYS A 102 12.16 3.16 -25.38
C LYS A 102 11.97 1.67 -25.67
N LEU A 103 12.11 0.82 -24.66
CA LEU A 103 11.99 -0.63 -24.83
C LEU A 103 10.54 -1.13 -24.87
N LEU A 104 9.62 -0.31 -24.39
CA LEU A 104 8.18 -0.55 -24.47
C LEU A 104 7.58 0.35 -25.56
N ALA A 105 6.61 -0.18 -26.30
CA ALA A 105 5.82 0.59 -27.26
C ALA A 105 4.94 1.62 -26.52
N PHE A 106 4.40 1.22 -25.37
CA PHE A 106 3.64 2.06 -24.44
C PHE A 106 4.01 1.68 -23.00
N PRO A 107 3.93 2.60 -22.03
CA PRO A 107 4.32 2.31 -20.65
C PRO A 107 3.60 1.10 -20.03
N ASP A 108 2.39 0.80 -20.49
CA ASP A 108 1.50 -0.26 -20.04
C ASP A 108 1.68 -1.60 -20.78
N GLU A 109 2.49 -1.67 -21.85
CA GLU A 109 2.70 -2.91 -22.62
C GLU A 109 3.16 -4.07 -21.73
N ALA A 110 4.04 -3.77 -20.77
CA ALA A 110 4.59 -4.76 -19.86
C ALA A 110 3.73 -4.97 -18.61
N ASP A 111 2.62 -4.26 -18.41
CA ASP A 111 1.93 -4.20 -17.12
C ASP A 111 1.45 -5.58 -16.63
N GLN A 112 1.06 -6.44 -17.57
CA GLN A 112 0.61 -7.82 -17.30
C GLN A 112 1.74 -8.86 -17.36
N TRP A 113 2.96 -8.47 -17.75
CA TRP A 113 4.09 -9.38 -17.83
C TRP A 113 4.76 -9.51 -16.47
N LYS A 114 5.40 -10.66 -16.24
CA LYS A 114 6.05 -10.98 -14.96
C LYS A 114 7.52 -11.29 -15.17
N ARG A 115 8.35 -10.91 -14.21
CA ARG A 115 9.71 -11.42 -14.09
C ARG A 115 9.68 -12.95 -14.00
N GLY A 116 10.59 -13.63 -14.69
CA GLY A 116 10.65 -15.10 -14.80
C GLY A 116 9.87 -15.69 -15.99
N ASP A 117 9.13 -14.89 -16.76
CA ASP A 117 8.53 -15.34 -18.02
C ASP A 117 9.60 -15.34 -19.13
N ALA A 118 10.09 -16.54 -19.49
CA ALA A 118 11.19 -16.70 -20.43
C ALA A 118 10.91 -16.12 -21.83
N GLU A 119 9.66 -16.15 -22.30
CA GLU A 119 9.32 -15.59 -23.61
C GLU A 119 9.36 -14.06 -23.58
N LYS A 120 8.82 -13.45 -22.53
CA LYS A 120 8.80 -11.99 -22.36
C LYS A 120 10.18 -11.42 -22.05
N GLU A 121 10.96 -12.10 -21.22
CA GLU A 121 12.34 -11.72 -20.95
C GLU A 121 13.17 -11.74 -22.24
N ARG A 122 13.07 -12.81 -23.04
CA ARG A 122 13.76 -12.90 -24.34
C ARG A 122 13.36 -11.76 -25.27
N LEU A 123 12.07 -11.45 -25.37
CA LEU A 123 11.58 -10.35 -26.21
C LEU A 123 12.20 -9.00 -25.81
N ILE A 124 12.26 -8.69 -24.52
CA ILE A 124 12.88 -7.45 -24.02
C ILE A 124 14.38 -7.43 -24.31
N LEU A 125 15.07 -8.55 -24.11
CA LEU A 125 16.51 -8.67 -24.39
C LEU A 125 16.83 -8.49 -25.88
N ASP A 126 16.01 -9.06 -26.77
CA ASP A 126 16.16 -8.91 -28.23
C ASP A 126 15.94 -7.45 -28.67
N ARG A 127 14.93 -6.77 -28.09
CA ARG A 127 14.71 -5.33 -28.30
C ARG A 127 15.89 -4.49 -27.78
N LEU A 128 16.36 -4.78 -26.57
CA LEU A 128 17.50 -4.12 -25.96
C LEU A 128 18.74 -4.23 -26.85
N LYS A 129 19.05 -5.44 -27.33
CA LYS A 129 20.17 -5.68 -28.24
C LYS A 129 20.06 -4.84 -29.52
N THR A 130 18.88 -4.84 -30.15
CA THR A 130 18.62 -4.06 -31.37
C THR A 130 18.84 -2.55 -31.15
N VAL A 131 18.41 -2.02 -29.99
CA VAL A 131 18.58 -0.60 -29.66
C VAL A 131 20.04 -0.27 -29.35
N LEU A 132 20.75 -1.13 -28.62
CA LEU A 132 22.17 -0.94 -28.31
C LEU A 132 23.05 -0.95 -29.57
N GLU A 133 22.76 -1.85 -30.52
CA GLU A 133 23.45 -1.92 -31.81
C GLU A 133 23.25 -0.63 -32.63
N LYS A 134 22.01 -0.11 -32.69
CA LYS A 134 21.71 1.16 -33.37
C LYS A 134 22.39 2.36 -32.72
N MET A 135 22.52 2.35 -31.39
CA MET A 135 23.20 3.41 -30.64
C MET A 135 24.73 3.29 -30.67
N GLN A 136 25.29 2.21 -31.23
CA GLN A 136 26.73 1.92 -31.29
C GLN A 136 27.42 2.00 -29.91
N VAL A 137 26.72 1.56 -28.86
CA VAL A 137 27.25 1.61 -27.49
C VAL A 137 28.24 0.48 -27.28
N LYS A 138 29.43 0.81 -26.75
CA LYS A 138 30.42 -0.19 -26.32
C LYS A 138 30.26 -0.43 -24.82
N LEU A 139 29.98 -1.69 -24.45
CA LEU A 139 29.88 -2.15 -23.07
C LEU A 139 30.82 -3.34 -22.90
N SER A 140 31.40 -3.48 -21.71
CA SER A 140 32.00 -4.75 -21.29
C SER A 140 30.92 -5.82 -21.10
N ASN A 141 31.32 -7.10 -21.11
CA ASN A 141 30.38 -8.20 -20.88
C ASN A 141 29.69 -8.09 -19.50
N ALA A 142 30.41 -7.60 -18.48
CA ALA A 142 29.87 -7.39 -17.15
C ALA A 142 28.80 -6.28 -17.12
N GLU A 143 29.06 -5.13 -17.76
CA GLU A 143 28.09 -4.04 -17.84
C GLU A 143 26.88 -4.39 -18.69
N LEU A 144 27.07 -5.17 -19.76
CA LEU A 144 25.95 -5.65 -20.57
C LEU A 144 25.04 -6.55 -19.75
N HIS A 145 25.61 -7.51 -19.00
CA HIS A 145 24.84 -8.39 -18.13
C HIS A 145 24.13 -7.61 -17.01
N GLU A 146 24.82 -6.66 -16.37
CA GLU A 146 24.23 -5.79 -15.36
C GLU A 146 23.06 -4.96 -15.92
N LEU A 147 23.23 -4.38 -17.11
CA LEU A 147 22.19 -3.63 -17.80
C LEU A 147 20.99 -4.52 -18.14
N GLN A 148 21.22 -5.73 -18.66
CA GLN A 148 20.16 -6.68 -19.00
C GLN A 148 19.31 -7.02 -17.77
N GLU A 149 19.95 -7.43 -16.67
CA GLU A 149 19.25 -7.75 -15.42
C GLU A 149 18.47 -6.55 -14.87
N CYS A 150 19.10 -5.37 -14.86
CA CYS A 150 18.46 -4.16 -14.40
C CYS A 150 17.25 -3.76 -15.26
N MET A 151 17.36 -3.89 -16.59
CA MET A 151 16.25 -3.57 -17.50
C MET A 151 15.09 -4.56 -17.36
N LEU A 152 15.39 -5.84 -17.18
CA LEU A 152 14.35 -6.84 -16.91
C LEU A 152 13.65 -6.57 -15.59
N ASN A 153 14.39 -6.19 -14.53
CA ASN A 153 13.79 -5.77 -13.26
C ASN A 153 12.95 -4.50 -13.39
N ASP A 154 13.42 -3.50 -14.12
CA ASP A 154 12.72 -2.22 -14.28
C ASP A 154 11.41 -2.35 -15.09
N LEU A 155 11.36 -3.30 -16.03
CA LEU A 155 10.21 -3.46 -16.94
C LEU A 155 9.24 -4.56 -16.52
N LEU A 156 9.76 -5.69 -16.02
CA LEU A 156 8.97 -6.90 -15.70
C LEU A 156 8.85 -7.17 -14.20
N GLY A 157 9.72 -6.55 -13.38
CA GLY A 157 9.72 -6.68 -11.93
C GLY A 157 9.46 -5.36 -11.23
N PHE A 158 10.00 -5.22 -10.01
CA PHE A 158 9.86 -4.06 -9.14
C PHE A 158 11.13 -3.18 -9.11
N GLY A 159 11.91 -3.16 -10.19
CA GLY A 159 13.12 -2.35 -10.31
C GLY A 159 14.21 -2.77 -9.32
N ALA A 160 14.83 -1.81 -8.63
CA ALA A 160 15.96 -2.10 -7.73
C ALA A 160 15.61 -3.04 -6.56
N ILE A 161 14.35 -3.04 -6.11
CA ILE A 161 13.89 -3.86 -4.98
C ILE A 161 13.44 -5.27 -5.38
N GLU A 162 13.47 -5.63 -6.66
CA GLU A 162 13.10 -6.97 -7.14
C GLU A 162 13.79 -8.11 -6.36
N PRO A 163 15.10 -8.05 -6.03
CA PRO A 163 15.75 -9.08 -5.24
C PRO A 163 15.15 -9.25 -3.84
N LEU A 164 14.73 -8.15 -3.19
CA LEU A 164 14.09 -8.20 -1.86
C LEU A 164 12.67 -8.78 -1.95
N ILE A 165 11.97 -8.50 -3.04
CA ILE A 165 10.66 -9.07 -3.30
C ILE A 165 10.77 -10.59 -3.51
N GLN A 166 11.79 -11.05 -4.22
CA GLN A 166 12.03 -12.49 -4.43
C GLN A 166 12.54 -13.20 -3.16
N ASP A 167 13.23 -12.48 -2.26
CA ASP A 167 13.71 -13.06 -1.00
C ASP A 167 12.56 -13.36 -0.03
N ARG A 168 12.26 -14.65 0.11
CA ARG A 168 11.20 -15.17 1.00
C ARG A 168 11.49 -14.96 2.49
N THR A 169 12.72 -14.62 2.86
CA THR A 169 13.07 -14.32 4.25
C THR A 169 12.69 -12.91 4.68
N CYS A 170 12.45 -12.01 3.71
CA CYS A 170 11.94 -10.66 3.95
C CYS A 170 10.44 -10.68 4.25
N SER A 171 10.05 -10.13 5.40
CA SER A 171 8.65 -9.91 5.79
C SER A 171 8.14 -8.53 5.38
N GLU A 172 9.02 -7.53 5.36
CA GLU A 172 8.66 -6.14 5.05
C GLU A 172 9.80 -5.44 4.30
N ILE A 173 9.45 -4.57 3.36
CA ILE A 173 10.39 -3.75 2.58
C ILE A 173 9.90 -2.31 2.67
N MET A 174 10.78 -1.38 3.04
CA MET A 174 10.46 0.04 3.19
C MET A 174 11.44 0.87 2.37
N VAL A 175 10.94 1.50 1.32
CA VAL A 175 11.67 2.43 0.46
C VAL A 175 11.35 3.84 0.93
N ASN A 176 12.38 4.60 1.30
CA ASN A 176 12.31 5.99 1.70
C ASN A 176 13.09 6.84 0.69
N GLY A 177 12.47 7.11 -0.45
CA GLY A 177 13.17 7.69 -1.61
C GLY A 177 14.17 6.73 -2.24
N GLY A 178 15.03 7.24 -3.11
CA GLY A 178 15.95 6.40 -3.89
C GLY A 178 17.15 5.84 -3.12
N GLU A 179 17.45 6.37 -1.94
CA GLU A 179 18.73 6.15 -1.23
C GLU A 179 18.61 5.17 -0.05
N ILE A 180 17.48 5.22 0.66
CA ILE A 180 17.30 4.55 1.95
C ILE A 180 16.24 3.47 1.78
N ILE A 181 16.68 2.21 1.85
CA ILE A 181 15.81 1.04 1.74
C ILE A 181 16.07 0.13 2.93
N PHE A 182 15.03 -0.10 3.73
CA PHE A 182 15.05 -1.08 4.82
C PHE A 182 14.36 -2.37 4.39
N ALA A 183 14.83 -3.48 4.95
CA ALA A 183 14.15 -4.76 4.89
C ALA A 183 14.04 -5.35 6.30
N GLU A 184 12.91 -5.96 6.61
CA GLU A 184 12.74 -6.77 7.81
C GLU A 184 12.98 -8.23 7.44
N GLN A 185 13.94 -8.87 8.11
CA GLN A 185 14.21 -10.31 7.99
C GLN A 185 14.21 -10.94 9.36
N LYS A 186 13.46 -12.04 9.51
CA LYS A 186 13.37 -12.79 10.78
C LYS A 186 13.04 -11.90 12.00
N GLY A 187 12.15 -10.92 11.82
CA GLY A 187 11.73 -10.01 12.89
C GLY A 187 12.71 -8.87 13.19
N LYS A 188 13.76 -8.69 12.38
CA LYS A 188 14.76 -7.63 12.56
C LYS A 188 14.81 -6.72 11.35
N LEU A 189 14.58 -5.43 11.60
CA LEU A 189 14.72 -4.38 10.61
C LEU A 189 16.21 -4.02 10.43
N HIS A 190 16.65 -3.94 9.19
CA HIS A 190 17.99 -3.47 8.84
C HIS A 190 17.95 -2.65 7.55
N GLU A 191 18.86 -1.68 7.44
CA GLU A 191 19.06 -0.96 6.19
C GLU A 191 19.85 -1.83 5.21
N THR A 192 19.46 -1.79 3.94
CA THR A 192 20.04 -2.60 2.88
C THR A 192 21.09 -1.80 2.10
N GLU A 193 21.97 -2.53 1.42
CA GLU A 193 22.92 -1.98 0.44
C GLU A 193 22.22 -1.55 -0.87
N ILE A 194 20.95 -1.94 -1.07
CA ILE A 194 20.23 -1.65 -2.32
C ILE A 194 19.84 -0.17 -2.32
N ALA A 195 19.99 0.46 -3.49
CA ALA A 195 19.50 1.80 -3.76
C ALA A 195 18.96 1.87 -5.19
N PHE A 196 18.01 2.78 -5.41
CA PHE A 196 17.60 3.16 -6.75
C PHE A 196 18.65 4.06 -7.41
N ASP A 197 18.56 4.20 -8.73
CA ASP A 197 19.44 5.11 -9.46
C ASP A 197 19.13 6.58 -9.11
N ASP A 198 17.85 6.91 -9.01
CA ASP A 198 17.31 8.24 -8.72
C ASP A 198 15.83 8.15 -8.32
N GLU A 199 15.25 9.28 -7.91
CA GLU A 199 13.83 9.40 -7.56
C GLU A 199 12.89 9.04 -8.73
N GLU A 200 13.30 9.32 -9.98
CA GLU A 200 12.51 8.93 -11.16
C GLU A 200 12.38 7.41 -11.28
N ALA A 201 13.42 6.65 -10.91
CA ALA A 201 13.35 5.19 -10.86
C ALA A 201 12.37 4.70 -9.78
N VAL A 202 12.30 5.37 -8.62
CA VAL A 202 11.32 5.03 -7.57
C VAL A 202 9.90 5.28 -8.07
N ILE A 203 9.65 6.44 -8.67
CA ILE A 203 8.34 6.80 -9.25
C ILE A 203 7.95 5.82 -10.35
N TRP A 204 8.89 5.41 -11.19
CA TRP A 204 8.65 4.40 -12.22
C TRP A 204 8.19 3.07 -11.61
N THR A 205 8.89 2.56 -10.60
CA THR A 205 8.49 1.36 -9.86
C THR A 205 7.12 1.53 -9.20
N ALA A 206 6.85 2.67 -8.57
CA ALA A 206 5.57 2.97 -7.96
C ALA A 206 4.42 2.95 -8.99
N GLN A 207 4.60 3.59 -10.14
CA GLN A 207 3.63 3.56 -11.23
C GLN A 207 3.43 2.15 -11.77
N ARG A 208 4.50 1.37 -11.92
CA ARG A 208 4.43 -0.02 -12.38
C ARG A 208 3.61 -0.91 -11.43
N ILE A 209 3.64 -0.64 -10.13
CA ILE A 209 2.80 -1.30 -9.11
C ILE A 209 1.34 -0.87 -9.25
N VAL A 210 1.09 0.43 -9.43
CA VAL A 210 -0.26 1.03 -9.36
C VAL A 210 -1.08 0.82 -10.63
N ARG A 211 -0.47 0.92 -11.82
CA ARG A 211 -1.17 0.87 -13.12
C ARG A 211 -2.00 -0.41 -13.34
N PRO A 212 -1.48 -1.64 -13.09
CA PRO A 212 -2.27 -2.86 -13.27
C PRO A 212 -3.49 -2.94 -12.35
N LEU A 213 -3.46 -2.21 -11.22
CA LEU A 213 -4.52 -2.21 -10.22
C LEU A 213 -5.62 -1.17 -10.50
N GLN A 214 -5.52 -0.45 -11.62
CA GLN A 214 -6.46 0.61 -12.01
C GLN A 214 -6.63 1.69 -10.91
N ARG A 215 -5.58 1.91 -10.13
CA ARG A 215 -5.51 3.00 -9.14
C ARG A 215 -4.73 4.18 -9.74
N GLU A 216 -4.93 5.36 -9.17
CA GLU A 216 -4.26 6.59 -9.62
C GLU A 216 -3.26 7.05 -8.56
N LEU A 217 -1.99 7.18 -8.95
CA LEU A 217 -0.95 7.85 -8.16
C LEU A 217 -0.56 9.13 -8.90
N SER A 218 -0.97 10.27 -8.36
CA SER A 218 -0.74 11.58 -8.98
C SER A 218 -0.53 12.66 -7.94
N ARG A 219 -0.17 13.87 -8.38
CA ARG A 219 0.01 15.00 -7.44
C ARG A 219 -1.29 15.39 -6.73
N LYS A 220 -2.46 15.06 -7.31
CA LYS A 220 -3.78 15.25 -6.71
C LYS A 220 -4.12 14.13 -5.72
N TYR A 221 -3.69 12.91 -6.02
CA TYR A 221 -3.88 11.72 -5.18
C TYR A 221 -2.52 11.09 -4.87
N PRO A 222 -1.76 11.66 -3.92
CA PRO A 222 -0.36 11.29 -3.68
C PRO A 222 -0.20 10.02 -2.85
N MET A 223 -1.29 9.34 -2.49
CA MET A 223 -1.28 8.17 -1.62
C MET A 223 -2.11 7.06 -2.24
N VAL A 224 -1.56 5.85 -2.27
CA VAL A 224 -2.24 4.66 -2.80
C VAL A 224 -1.95 3.46 -1.93
N ASP A 225 -3.01 2.83 -1.43
CA ASP A 225 -2.99 1.47 -0.91
C ASP A 225 -3.27 0.47 -2.02
N ALA A 226 -2.62 -0.68 -2.01
CA ALA A 226 -2.66 -1.66 -3.09
C ALA A 226 -2.35 -3.07 -2.61
N ARG A 227 -2.67 -4.07 -3.45
CA ARG A 227 -2.22 -5.45 -3.28
C ARG A 227 -1.52 -5.94 -4.54
N LEU A 228 -0.35 -6.52 -4.36
CA LEU A 228 0.39 -7.17 -5.43
C LEU A 228 -0.25 -8.54 -5.78
N PRO A 229 0.07 -9.09 -6.97
CA PRO A 229 -0.46 -10.39 -7.40
C PRO A 229 -0.11 -11.57 -6.49
N ASP A 230 0.96 -11.47 -5.69
CA ASP A 230 1.37 -12.46 -4.69
C ASP A 230 0.61 -12.31 -3.35
N GLY A 231 -0.29 -11.33 -3.26
CA GLY A 231 -1.04 -10.97 -2.06
C GLY A 231 -0.42 -9.81 -1.30
N SER A 232 0.89 -9.56 -1.43
CA SER A 232 1.63 -8.56 -0.64
C SER A 232 0.94 -7.19 -0.64
N ARG A 233 0.83 -6.58 0.54
CA ARG A 233 0.22 -5.25 0.68
C ARG A 233 1.25 -4.19 0.35
N VAL A 234 0.81 -3.15 -0.35
CA VAL A 234 1.67 -2.03 -0.71
C VAL A 234 1.00 -0.73 -0.32
N HIS A 235 1.77 0.14 0.32
CA HIS A 235 1.41 1.52 0.58
C HIS A 235 2.43 2.43 -0.10
N ILE A 236 1.97 3.35 -0.93
CA ILE A 236 2.82 4.28 -1.68
C ILE A 236 2.43 5.71 -1.34
N VAL A 237 3.42 6.55 -1.06
CA VAL A 237 3.23 7.99 -0.90
C VAL A 237 4.21 8.75 -1.79
N SER A 238 3.70 9.60 -2.68
CA SER A 238 4.49 10.48 -3.53
C SER A 238 4.40 11.94 -3.09
N GLN A 239 5.11 12.83 -3.79
CA GLN A 239 4.92 14.27 -3.62
C GLN A 239 3.47 14.70 -3.93
N PRO A 240 2.92 15.70 -3.23
CA PRO A 240 3.59 16.61 -2.29
C PRO A 240 3.71 16.10 -0.84
N SER A 241 3.14 14.94 -0.50
CA SER A 241 3.10 14.43 0.87
C SER A 241 4.43 13.83 1.34
N ALA A 242 5.16 13.15 0.44
CA ALA A 242 6.48 12.61 0.72
C ALA A 242 7.58 13.60 0.33
N LEU A 243 8.01 14.43 1.30
CA LEU A 243 8.94 15.54 1.06
C LEU A 243 10.37 15.09 0.71
N LEU A 244 10.79 13.92 1.21
CA LEU A 244 12.15 13.39 1.05
C LEU A 244 12.27 12.35 -0.09
N GLY A 245 11.28 12.31 -0.99
CA GLY A 245 11.18 11.33 -2.06
C GLY A 245 10.03 10.35 -1.86
N THR A 246 9.62 9.68 -2.93
CA THR A 246 8.50 8.73 -2.94
C THR A 246 8.79 7.56 -1.99
N THR A 247 7.81 7.22 -1.16
CA THR A 247 7.92 6.08 -0.25
C THR A 247 7.10 4.91 -0.77
N ILE A 248 7.63 3.71 -0.56
CA ILE A 248 6.95 2.44 -0.90
C ILE A 248 7.15 1.51 0.29
N THR A 249 6.06 1.10 0.94
CA THR A 249 6.09 0.09 2.00
C THR A 249 5.39 -1.17 1.50
N ILE A 250 6.10 -2.29 1.48
CA ILE A 250 5.59 -3.59 1.02
C ILE A 250 5.63 -4.56 2.18
N ARG A 251 4.45 -5.01 2.61
CA ARG A 251 4.29 -6.06 3.64
C ARG A 251 3.95 -7.36 2.96
N LYS A 252 4.88 -8.31 3.02
CA LYS A 252 4.76 -9.58 2.32
C LYS A 252 3.86 -10.54 3.09
N PHE A 253 3.05 -11.31 2.36
CA PHE A 253 2.32 -12.40 2.98
C PHE A 253 3.28 -13.55 3.29
N PRO A 254 3.32 -14.07 4.52
CA PRO A 254 4.16 -15.21 4.84
C PRO A 254 3.68 -16.44 4.06
N GLU A 255 4.60 -17.07 3.31
CA GLU A 255 4.30 -18.26 2.52
C GLU A 255 3.93 -19.47 3.38
N LYS A 256 4.58 -19.62 4.55
CA LYS A 256 4.32 -20.74 5.46
C LYS A 256 3.40 -20.29 6.60
N ARG A 257 2.23 -20.92 6.68
CA ARG A 257 1.35 -20.85 7.85
C ARG A 257 2.03 -21.55 9.02
N LEU A 258 2.18 -20.85 10.14
CA LEU A 258 2.60 -21.48 11.38
C LEU A 258 1.48 -22.38 11.90
N THR A 259 1.87 -23.56 12.36
CA THR A 259 0.96 -24.54 12.96
C THR A 259 1.07 -24.48 14.48
N VAL A 260 0.10 -25.12 15.16
CA VAL A 260 0.18 -25.36 16.61
C VAL A 260 1.51 -26.04 16.98
N ALA A 261 1.90 -27.05 16.21
CA ALA A 261 3.14 -27.80 16.43
C ALA A 261 4.38 -26.91 16.30
N ASP A 262 4.37 -25.95 15.36
CA ASP A 262 5.46 -24.96 15.23
C ASP A 262 5.53 -24.07 16.48
N LEU A 263 4.41 -23.56 17.00
CA LEU A 263 4.40 -22.70 18.20
C LEU A 263 4.86 -23.45 19.46
N VAL A 264 4.45 -24.71 19.63
CA VAL A 264 4.94 -25.56 20.72
C VAL A 264 6.43 -25.82 20.57
N LYS A 265 6.90 -26.12 19.36
CA LYS A 265 8.33 -26.33 19.06
C LYS A 265 9.17 -25.07 19.32
N PHE A 266 8.62 -23.89 19.04
CA PHE A 266 9.27 -22.60 19.33
C PHE A 266 9.23 -22.23 20.82
N GLY A 267 8.52 -23.01 21.64
CA GLY A 267 8.38 -22.73 23.08
C GLY A 267 7.46 -21.56 23.38
N SER A 268 6.57 -21.17 22.47
CA SER A 268 5.58 -20.11 22.71
C SER A 268 4.58 -20.49 23.81
N PHE A 269 4.21 -21.78 23.88
CA PHE A 269 3.44 -22.38 24.97
C PHE A 269 3.61 -23.91 24.98
N PRO A 270 3.40 -24.59 26.12
CA PRO A 270 3.45 -26.06 26.20
C PRO A 270 2.24 -26.73 25.54
N ASN A 271 2.35 -28.02 25.26
CA ASN A 271 1.30 -28.81 24.60
C ASN A 271 -0.04 -28.77 25.37
N ASP A 272 0.01 -28.83 26.70
CA ASP A 272 -1.20 -28.80 27.55
C ASP A 272 -2.00 -27.49 27.35
N VAL A 273 -1.33 -26.37 27.11
CA VAL A 273 -1.97 -25.09 26.77
C VAL A 273 -2.57 -25.15 25.37
N ALA A 274 -1.92 -25.81 24.42
CA ALA A 274 -2.46 -26.02 23.09
C ALA A 274 -3.78 -26.81 23.11
N GLN A 275 -3.85 -27.87 23.90
CA GLN A 275 -5.06 -28.69 24.10
C GLN A 275 -6.17 -27.91 24.79
N PHE A 276 -5.81 -27.11 25.80
CA PHE A 276 -6.78 -26.22 26.46
C PHE A 276 -7.38 -25.21 25.47
N LEU A 277 -6.55 -24.57 24.65
CA LEU A 277 -7.00 -23.63 23.63
C LEU A 277 -7.87 -24.31 22.56
N GLU A 278 -7.51 -25.51 22.13
CA GLU A 278 -8.34 -26.33 21.23
C GLU A 278 -9.72 -26.59 21.83
N ALA A 279 -9.78 -27.04 23.08
CA ALA A 279 -11.04 -27.29 23.78
C ALA A 279 -11.89 -26.01 23.87
N CYS A 280 -11.29 -24.84 24.10
CA CYS A 280 -12.00 -23.55 24.10
C CYS A 280 -12.60 -23.22 22.72
N VAL A 281 -11.86 -23.43 21.63
CA VAL A 281 -12.34 -23.16 20.26
C VAL A 281 -13.47 -24.12 19.89
N VAL A 282 -13.28 -25.42 20.11
CA VAL A 282 -14.30 -26.46 19.82
C VAL A 282 -15.56 -26.24 20.66
N SER A 283 -15.43 -25.74 21.89
CA SER A 283 -16.56 -25.38 22.75
C SER A 283 -17.20 -24.02 22.41
N ARG A 284 -16.74 -23.34 21.35
CA ARG A 284 -17.24 -22.04 20.89
C ARG A 284 -17.20 -20.94 21.95
N LEU A 285 -16.15 -20.94 22.76
CA LEU A 285 -15.94 -19.86 23.72
C LEU A 285 -15.45 -18.59 23.00
N ASN A 286 -15.86 -17.42 23.51
CA ASN A 286 -15.35 -16.15 23.02
C ASN A 286 -13.90 -15.97 23.49
N ILE A 287 -12.97 -15.84 22.53
CA ILE A 287 -11.55 -15.69 22.80
C ILE A 287 -11.07 -14.32 22.29
N VAL A 288 -10.33 -13.60 23.12
CA VAL A 288 -9.64 -12.36 22.74
C VAL A 288 -8.14 -12.57 22.87
N VAL A 289 -7.43 -12.41 21.76
CA VAL A 289 -5.96 -12.44 21.73
C VAL A 289 -5.41 -11.02 21.86
N SER A 290 -4.64 -10.76 22.91
CA SER A 290 -4.10 -9.43 23.21
C SER A 290 -2.57 -9.46 23.39
N GLY A 291 -1.92 -8.29 23.27
CA GLY A 291 -0.47 -8.16 23.32
C GLY A 291 0.06 -6.94 22.54
N GLY A 292 1.34 -6.62 22.72
CA GLY A 292 2.01 -5.52 22.03
C GLY A 292 2.09 -5.70 20.50
N THR A 293 2.41 -4.63 19.77
CA THR A 293 2.70 -4.72 18.33
C THR A 293 3.84 -5.71 18.08
N GLY A 294 3.72 -6.57 17.08
CA GLY A 294 4.72 -7.59 16.77
C GLY A 294 4.77 -8.80 17.72
N SER A 295 3.93 -8.88 18.75
CA SER A 295 3.96 -9.99 19.72
C SER A 295 3.35 -11.31 19.23
N GLY A 296 3.02 -11.44 17.94
CA GLY A 296 2.42 -12.65 17.37
C GLY A 296 0.91 -12.83 17.57
N LYS A 297 0.15 -11.75 17.82
CA LYS A 297 -1.33 -11.83 18.00
C LYS A 297 -2.03 -12.49 16.83
N THR A 298 -1.85 -11.95 15.62
CA THR A 298 -2.47 -12.50 14.41
C THR A 298 -1.97 -13.91 14.12
N THR A 299 -0.72 -14.21 14.46
CA THR A 299 -0.15 -15.56 14.35
C THR A 299 -0.88 -16.56 15.24
N LEU A 300 -1.08 -16.24 16.52
CA LEU A 300 -1.83 -17.09 17.44
C LEU A 300 -3.28 -17.24 16.99
N LEU A 301 -3.92 -16.13 16.57
CA LEU A 301 -5.29 -16.16 16.06
C LEU A 301 -5.43 -17.07 14.83
N ASN A 302 -4.50 -17.00 13.87
CA ASN A 302 -4.46 -17.91 12.71
C ASN A 302 -4.35 -19.38 13.12
N VAL A 303 -3.57 -19.68 14.16
CA VAL A 303 -3.45 -21.04 14.69
C VAL A 303 -4.75 -21.48 15.36
N LEU A 304 -5.38 -20.64 16.18
CA LEU A 304 -6.64 -20.99 16.84
C LEU A 304 -7.78 -21.24 15.84
N ILE A 305 -7.84 -20.45 14.77
CA ILE A 305 -8.83 -20.63 13.70
C ILE A 305 -8.71 -22.02 13.05
N SER A 306 -7.52 -22.63 13.04
CA SER A 306 -7.34 -23.98 12.48
C SER A 306 -8.07 -25.09 13.25
N TYR A 307 -8.49 -24.83 14.49
CA TYR A 307 -9.29 -25.77 15.29
C TYR A 307 -10.80 -25.71 14.98
N ILE A 308 -11.26 -24.71 14.20
CA ILE A 308 -12.66 -24.59 13.82
C ILE A 308 -12.99 -25.68 12.78
N HIS A 309 -14.02 -26.49 13.05
CA HIS A 309 -14.47 -27.57 12.18
C HIS A 309 -15.01 -27.08 10.82
N GLU A 310 -14.85 -27.90 9.77
CA GLU A 310 -15.22 -27.57 8.37
C GLU A 310 -16.73 -27.39 8.13
N ASP A 311 -17.59 -27.88 9.03
CA ASP A 311 -19.04 -27.70 8.97
C ASP A 311 -19.51 -26.36 9.55
N GLU A 312 -18.62 -25.61 10.20
CA GLU A 312 -18.91 -24.28 10.71
C GLU A 312 -18.74 -23.19 9.65
N ARG A 313 -19.61 -22.18 9.71
CA ARG A 313 -19.48 -20.98 8.88
C ARG A 313 -18.58 -19.98 9.57
N ILE A 314 -17.51 -19.56 8.90
CA ILE A 314 -16.58 -18.56 9.42
C ILE A 314 -16.79 -17.24 8.66
N ILE A 315 -16.90 -16.14 9.39
CA ILE A 315 -16.93 -14.79 8.82
C ILE A 315 -15.75 -14.02 9.41
N THR A 316 -14.86 -13.50 8.56
CA THR A 316 -13.78 -12.59 8.99
C THR A 316 -14.10 -11.18 8.58
N VAL A 317 -13.83 -10.23 9.49
CA VAL A 317 -13.95 -8.79 9.24
C VAL A 317 -12.64 -8.14 9.63
N GLU A 318 -11.92 -7.58 8.66
CA GLU A 318 -10.56 -7.06 8.85
C GLU A 318 -10.42 -5.67 8.20
N ASP A 319 -9.65 -4.76 8.81
CA ASP A 319 -9.25 -3.52 8.12
C ASP A 319 -8.45 -3.86 6.85
N SER A 320 -7.61 -4.87 6.96
CA SER A 320 -6.92 -5.48 5.83
C SER A 320 -6.73 -6.97 6.11
N GLU A 321 -7.10 -7.81 5.16
CA GLU A 321 -7.12 -9.28 5.28
C GLU A 321 -5.75 -9.86 5.60
N ASP A 322 -5.51 -10.32 6.83
CA ASP A 322 -4.24 -10.88 7.34
C ASP A 322 -4.42 -12.35 7.70
N LEU A 323 -5.65 -12.75 8.05
CA LEU A 323 -5.98 -14.10 8.43
C LEU A 323 -5.94 -15.06 7.25
N GLN A 324 -5.30 -16.22 7.43
CA GLN A 324 -5.17 -17.24 6.41
C GLN A 324 -5.96 -18.51 6.77
N LEU A 325 -7.19 -18.61 6.28
CA LEU A 325 -8.08 -19.74 6.56
C LEU A 325 -7.89 -20.86 5.53
N ALA A 326 -8.06 -22.11 5.96
CA ALA A 326 -8.00 -23.28 5.08
C ALA A 326 -9.41 -23.84 4.79
N GLN A 327 -10.36 -23.54 5.68
CA GLN A 327 -11.73 -24.02 5.63
C GLN A 327 -12.45 -23.53 4.38
N ARG A 328 -13.43 -24.32 3.92
CA ARG A 328 -14.20 -23.99 2.71
C ARG A 328 -15.32 -22.98 2.96
N HIS A 329 -15.97 -23.03 4.12
CA HIS A 329 -17.15 -22.23 4.42
C HIS A 329 -16.78 -20.88 5.06
N VAL A 330 -15.98 -20.10 4.34
CA VAL A 330 -15.43 -18.82 4.82
C VAL A 330 -15.97 -17.66 4.00
N VAL A 331 -16.49 -16.64 4.69
CA VAL A 331 -16.79 -15.31 4.12
C VAL A 331 -15.74 -14.33 4.62
N ARG A 332 -14.93 -13.78 3.72
CA ARG A 332 -13.87 -12.82 4.05
C ARG A 332 -14.35 -11.42 3.70
N LEU A 333 -14.41 -10.54 4.69
CA LEU A 333 -14.82 -9.15 4.55
C LEU A 333 -13.67 -8.24 4.94
N GLU A 334 -13.41 -7.25 4.08
CA GLU A 334 -12.38 -6.24 4.29
C GLU A 334 -13.01 -4.86 4.24
N THR A 335 -12.49 -3.92 5.04
CA THR A 335 -12.91 -2.52 4.94
C THR A 335 -12.62 -1.95 3.56
N ALA A 336 -13.43 -0.98 3.16
CA ALA A 336 -13.23 -0.26 1.91
C ALA A 336 -12.88 1.20 2.21
N PRO A 337 -11.76 1.74 1.70
CA PRO A 337 -11.49 3.17 1.78
C PRO A 337 -12.53 3.96 0.97
N PRO A 338 -12.68 5.28 1.19
CA PRO A 338 -13.55 6.10 0.36
C PRO A 338 -13.08 6.08 -1.10
N ILE A 339 -14.01 6.30 -2.01
CA ILE A 339 -13.72 6.49 -3.44
C ILE A 339 -12.76 7.68 -3.57
N THR A 340 -11.75 7.51 -4.41
CA THR A 340 -10.71 8.51 -4.68
C THR A 340 -11.32 9.88 -4.98
N GLY A 341 -10.95 10.89 -4.18
CA GLY A 341 -11.46 12.27 -4.31
C GLY A 341 -12.72 12.58 -3.50
N THR A 342 -13.24 11.62 -2.73
CA THR A 342 -14.35 11.82 -1.80
C THR A 342 -13.90 11.58 -0.36
N SER A 343 -14.65 12.10 0.62
CA SER A 343 -14.36 11.91 2.04
C SER A 343 -15.10 10.73 2.67
N THR A 344 -16.25 10.34 2.12
CA THR A 344 -17.17 9.38 2.75
C THR A 344 -17.84 8.40 1.77
N GLU A 345 -17.87 8.70 0.48
CA GLU A 345 -18.55 7.84 -0.49
C GLU A 345 -17.76 6.54 -0.70
N GLY A 346 -18.47 5.40 -0.63
CA GLY A 346 -17.85 4.07 -0.76
C GLY A 346 -17.04 3.60 0.44
N LEU A 347 -16.92 4.40 1.50
CA LEU A 347 -16.27 4.00 2.75
C LEU A 347 -17.08 2.91 3.46
N LEU A 348 -16.44 1.79 3.79
CA LEU A 348 -17.01 0.73 4.62
C LEU A 348 -16.09 0.46 5.81
N SER A 349 -16.56 0.73 7.02
CA SER A 349 -15.81 0.45 8.25
C SER A 349 -16.04 -0.97 8.78
N ILE A 350 -15.20 -1.44 9.71
CA ILE A 350 -15.42 -2.71 10.43
C ILE A 350 -16.83 -2.76 11.01
N ARG A 351 -17.32 -1.65 11.58
CA ARG A 351 -18.65 -1.60 12.20
C ARG A 351 -19.76 -1.85 11.19
N ASP A 352 -19.61 -1.35 9.97
CA ASP A 352 -20.61 -1.51 8.91
C ASP A 352 -20.66 -2.96 8.44
N LEU A 353 -19.49 -3.59 8.30
CA LEU A 353 -19.37 -5.00 7.92
C LEU A 353 -19.95 -5.92 9.00
N VAL A 354 -19.63 -5.70 10.27
CA VAL A 354 -20.16 -6.51 11.40
C VAL A 354 -21.69 -6.39 11.52
N LYS A 355 -22.28 -5.23 11.20
CA LYS A 355 -23.75 -5.10 11.20
C LYS A 355 -24.43 -5.83 10.03
N GLY A 356 -23.71 -6.00 8.92
CA GLY A 356 -24.22 -6.62 7.71
C GLY A 356 -24.10 -8.14 7.69
N THR A 357 -23.39 -8.72 8.66
CA THR A 357 -23.21 -10.17 8.85
C THR A 357 -24.22 -10.73 9.83
#